data_AF-A0A2P4SKV1-F1
#
_entry.id   AF-A0A2P4SKV1-F1
#
_cell.length_a   1.000
_cell.length_b   1.000
_cell.length_c   1.000
_cell.angle_alpha   90.00
_cell.angle_beta   90.00
_cell.angle_gamma   90.00
#
_symmetry.space_group_name_H-M   'P 1'
#
loop_
_entity.id
_entity.type
_entity.pdbx_description
1 polymer ?
#
loop_
_entity_poly.entity_id
_entity_poly.type
_entity_poly.pdbx_seq_one_letter_code
_entity_poly.pdbx_strand_id
1 'polypeptide(L)'
;RITQVKTDIYVTSFGPVSDTEMEYTIDVFFRQSWKDERLRFKGPMQRLPLNNLLASKIWTPDTFFHNGKKSIAHNMTTPNKLLRLEDDGTLLYTMRNCVKQMMFAFGT
;
A
#
# COMPACT_ATOMS: atom_id res chain seq x y z
N ARG A 1 1.95 8.39 -21.58
CA ARG A 1 1.26 7.09 -21.29
C ARG A 1 0.64 7.20 -19.91
N ILE A 2 -0.58 6.73 -19.72
CA ILE A 2 -1.28 6.73 -18.42
C ILE A 2 -1.03 5.37 -17.77
N THR A 3 -0.55 5.35 -16.53
CA THR A 3 -0.39 4.11 -15.76
C THR A 3 -1.70 3.85 -15.00
N GLN A 4 -2.37 2.75 -15.32
CA GLN A 4 -3.52 2.30 -14.53
C GLN A 4 -3.00 1.57 -13.29
N VAL A 5 -3.32 2.11 -12.12
CA VAL A 5 -3.01 1.51 -10.82
C VAL A 5 -4.31 1.01 -10.21
N LYS A 6 -4.44 -0.31 -10.05
CA LYS A 6 -5.55 -0.94 -9.32
C LYS A 6 -5.19 -0.99 -7.85
N THR A 7 -6.05 -0.47 -7.00
CA THR A 7 -5.86 -0.45 -5.55
C THR A 7 -6.85 -1.38 -4.87
N ASP A 8 -6.42 -2.02 -3.78
CA ASP A 8 -7.20 -2.94 -2.98
C ASP A 8 -6.82 -2.74 -1.51
N ILE A 9 -7.83 -2.65 -0.65
CA ILE A 9 -7.66 -2.43 0.78
C ILE A 9 -8.36 -3.57 1.50
N TYR A 10 -7.60 -4.31 2.31
CA TYR A 10 -8.15 -5.31 3.20
C TYR A 10 -7.99 -4.86 4.64
N VAL A 11 -9.10 -4.60 5.33
CA VAL A 11 -9.11 -4.19 6.73
C VAL A 11 -8.96 -5.41 7.61
N THR A 12 -7.91 -5.44 8.43
CA THR A 12 -7.69 -6.53 9.40
C THR A 12 -8.32 -6.24 10.75
N SER A 13 -8.31 -4.98 11.17
CA SER A 13 -8.88 -4.58 12.45
C SER A 13 -9.38 -3.14 12.37
N PHE A 14 -10.42 -2.87 13.15
CA PHE A 14 -10.87 -1.53 13.44
C PHE A 14 -10.55 -1.27 14.91
N GLY A 15 -9.62 -0.35 15.15
CA GLY A 15 -9.15 0.03 16.47
C GLY A 15 -10.13 0.98 17.18
N PRO A 16 -9.71 1.54 18.33
CA PRO A 16 -10.56 2.43 19.11
C PRO A 16 -10.91 3.70 18.34
N VAL A 17 -12.16 4.15 18.53
CA VAL A 17 -12.65 5.46 18.11
C VAL A 17 -12.55 6.39 19.31
N SER A 18 -11.95 7.55 19.11
CA SER A 18 -11.88 8.64 20.08
C SER A 18 -12.86 9.72 19.65
N ASP A 19 -13.99 9.85 20.34
CA ASP A 19 -14.96 10.91 20.08
C ASP A 19 -14.39 12.29 20.46
N THR A 20 -13.52 12.35 21.47
CA THR A 20 -12.88 13.59 21.92
C THR A 20 -11.86 14.12 20.91
N GLU A 21 -11.10 13.22 20.27
CA GLU A 21 -10.11 13.61 19.26
C GLU A 21 -10.70 13.57 17.83
N MET A 22 -11.91 13.03 17.68
CA MET A 22 -12.54 12.70 16.39
C MET A 22 -11.60 11.86 15.50
N GLU A 23 -11.01 10.81 16.08
CA GLU A 23 -10.04 9.94 15.40
C GLU A 23 -10.42 8.47 15.53
N TYR A 24 -10.08 7.68 14.52
CA TYR A 24 -10.18 6.23 14.56
C TYR A 24 -8.88 5.60 14.04
N THR A 25 -8.57 4.41 14.54
CA THR A 25 -7.41 3.63 14.10
C THR A 25 -7.89 2.46 13.25
N ILE A 26 -7.24 2.18 12.12
CA ILE A 26 -7.47 0.98 11.31
C ILE A 26 -6.17 0.27 11.00
N ASP A 27 -6.19 -1.05 11.08
CA ASP A 27 -5.13 -1.87 10.52
C ASP A 27 -5.58 -2.38 9.16
N VAL A 28 -4.76 -2.13 8.14
CA VAL A 28 -5.07 -2.51 6.76
C VAL A 28 -3.87 -3.15 6.07
N PHE A 29 -4.15 -4.11 5.19
CA PHE A 29 -3.28 -4.46 4.09
C PHE A 29 -3.66 -3.60 2.89
N PHE A 30 -2.74 -2.73 2.49
CA PHE A 30 -2.86 -1.91 1.31
C PHE A 30 -2.14 -2.59 0.15
N ARG A 31 -2.87 -2.85 -0.94
CA ARG A 31 -2.38 -3.54 -2.13
C ARG A 31 -2.54 -2.64 -3.35
N GLN A 32 -1.53 -2.64 -4.19
CA GLN A 32 -1.54 -1.93 -5.47
C GLN A 32 -1.02 -2.85 -6.55
N SER A 33 -1.66 -2.82 -7.72
CA SER A 33 -1.19 -3.52 -8.90
C SER A 33 -1.17 -2.59 -10.10
N TRP A 34 -0.06 -2.61 -10.82
CA TRP A 34 0.11 -1.87 -12.07
C TRP A 34 0.97 -2.67 -13.02
N LYS A 35 0.91 -2.34 -14.30
CA LYS A 35 1.71 -3.00 -15.34
C LYS A 35 2.87 -2.10 -15.76
N ASP A 36 4.08 -2.64 -15.73
CA ASP A 36 5.28 -2.00 -16.27
C ASP A 36 5.93 -2.91 -17.31
N GLU A 37 5.75 -2.57 -18.59
CA GLU A 37 6.25 -3.36 -19.72
C GLU A 37 7.79 -3.49 -19.74
N ARG A 38 8.51 -2.57 -19.09
CA ARG A 38 9.99 -2.57 -19.03
C ARG A 38 10.54 -3.68 -18.14
N LEU A 39 9.71 -4.23 -17.25
CA LEU A 39 10.08 -5.25 -16.28
C LEU A 39 9.66 -6.66 -16.71
N ARG A 40 9.18 -6.82 -17.95
CA ARG A 40 8.88 -8.14 -18.52
C ARG A 40 10.14 -8.99 -18.55
N PHE A 41 10.01 -10.24 -18.14
CA PHE A 41 11.10 -11.21 -18.17
C PHE A 41 10.60 -12.54 -18.72
N LYS A 42 11.53 -13.35 -19.23
CA LYS A 42 11.26 -14.73 -19.63
C LYS A 42 12.13 -15.65 -18.79
N GLY A 43 11.52 -16.64 -18.18
CA GLY A 43 12.22 -17.60 -17.34
C GLY A 43 11.32 -18.78 -16.98
N PRO A 44 11.86 -19.79 -16.29
CA PRO A 44 11.09 -20.93 -15.82
C PRO A 44 10.09 -20.56 -14.71
N MET A 45 10.30 -19.42 -14.05
CA MET A 45 9.42 -18.89 -13.01
C MET A 45 8.49 -17.83 -13.59
N GLN A 46 7.19 -17.91 -13.30
CA GLN A 46 6.21 -16.90 -13.71
C GLN A 46 6.19 -15.69 -12.76
N ARG A 47 6.67 -15.87 -11.52
CA ARG A 47 6.59 -14.86 -10.46
C ARG A 47 7.91 -14.75 -9.72
N LEU A 48 8.37 -13.52 -9.55
CA LEU A 48 9.59 -13.19 -8.81
C LEU A 48 9.24 -12.32 -7.59
N PRO A 49 9.52 -12.79 -6.35
CA PRO A 49 9.51 -11.91 -5.20
C PRO A 49 10.74 -10.99 -5.27
N LEU A 50 10.52 -9.69 -5.16
CA LEU A 50 11.58 -8.70 -5.20
C LEU A 50 12.00 -8.32 -3.78
N ASN A 51 13.31 -8.36 -3.53
CA ASN A 51 13.88 -7.86 -2.28
C ASN A 51 13.73 -6.33 -2.21
N ASN A 52 13.74 -5.77 -1.00
CA ASN A 52 13.61 -4.33 -0.72
C ASN A 52 14.60 -3.46 -1.50
N LEU A 53 15.81 -3.95 -1.78
CA LEU A 53 16.83 -3.24 -2.57
C LEU A 53 16.45 -3.10 -4.06
N LEU A 54 15.74 -4.08 -4.62
CA LEU A 54 15.24 -4.00 -5.99
C LEU A 54 13.93 -3.21 -6.04
N ALA A 55 13.07 -3.38 -5.03
CA ALA A 55 11.84 -2.62 -4.91
C ALA A 55 12.09 -1.10 -4.83
N SER A 56 13.19 -0.66 -4.20
CA SER A 56 13.55 0.77 -4.15
C SER A 56 14.04 1.35 -5.48
N LYS A 57 14.42 0.49 -6.44
CA LYS A 57 14.86 0.90 -7.79
C LYS A 57 13.72 0.90 -8.81
N ILE A 58 12.56 0.38 -8.44
CA ILE A 58 11.38 0.29 -9.30
C ILE A 58 10.49 1.50 -9.01
N TRP A 59 9.96 2.10 -10.06
CA TRP A 59 8.96 3.16 -9.90
C TRP A 59 7.73 2.60 -9.18
N THR A 60 7.33 3.26 -8.10
CA THR A 60 6.11 2.94 -7.36
C THR A 60 5.21 4.17 -7.33
N PRO A 61 3.88 4.00 -7.37
CA PRO A 61 2.97 5.13 -7.35
C PRO A 61 2.99 5.81 -5.97
N ASP A 62 3.23 7.12 -5.95
CA ASP A 62 3.22 7.96 -4.75
C ASP A 62 1.79 8.07 -4.19
N THR A 63 1.41 7.10 -3.35
CA THR A 63 0.04 6.98 -2.84
C THR A 63 -0.02 7.44 -1.39
N PHE A 64 -0.83 8.47 -1.14
CA PHE A 64 -0.99 9.07 0.19
C PHE A 64 -2.47 9.15 0.57
N PHE A 65 -2.76 8.98 1.87
CA PHE A 65 -4.09 9.13 2.42
C PHE A 65 -4.36 10.61 2.72
N HIS A 66 -5.29 11.22 1.98
CA HIS A 66 -5.55 12.67 2.03
C HIS A 66 -6.04 13.17 3.40
N ASN A 67 -6.73 12.33 4.18
CA ASN A 67 -7.40 12.78 5.41
C ASN A 67 -6.60 12.49 6.70
N GLY A 68 -5.36 11.98 6.61
CA GLY A 68 -4.59 11.62 7.80
C GLY A 68 -3.97 12.86 8.48
N LYS A 69 -4.55 13.34 9.60
CA LYS A 69 -3.94 14.40 10.45
C LYS A 69 -2.52 14.03 10.90
N LYS A 70 -2.31 12.73 11.08
CA LYS A 70 -1.05 12.06 11.34
C LYS A 70 -1.21 10.66 10.76
N SER A 71 -0.93 10.50 9.47
CA SER A 71 -0.50 9.19 8.98
C SER A 71 0.82 8.90 9.69
N ILE A 72 0.74 8.45 10.94
CA ILE A 72 1.85 7.81 11.61
C ILE A 72 2.00 6.52 10.82
N ALA A 73 2.72 6.59 9.69
CA ALA A 73 3.44 5.45 9.18
C ALA A 73 4.36 5.09 10.34
N HIS A 74 3.84 4.27 11.26
CA HIS A 74 4.53 3.92 12.48
C HIS A 74 5.90 3.47 12.04
N ASN A 75 6.92 4.12 12.62
CA ASN A 75 8.31 3.75 12.52
C ASN A 75 8.55 2.38 13.23
N MET A 76 7.61 1.45 13.09
CA MET A 76 7.68 0.08 13.59
C MET A 76 8.38 -0.75 12.52
N THR A 77 9.71 -0.81 12.68
CA THR A 77 10.58 -1.93 12.31
C THR A 77 10.37 -2.49 10.91
N THR A 78 11.13 -1.93 9.97
CA THR A 78 11.28 -2.36 8.58
C THR A 78 9.99 -2.18 7.76
N PRO A 79 10.01 -1.42 6.65
CA PRO A 79 8.84 -1.33 5.80
C PRO A 79 8.50 -2.75 5.32
N ASN A 80 7.39 -3.32 5.82
CA ASN A 80 6.86 -4.62 5.41
C ASN A 80 6.23 -4.48 4.03
N LYS A 81 7.09 -4.17 3.06
CA LYS A 81 6.79 -3.98 1.64
C LYS A 81 7.16 -5.28 0.95
N LEU A 82 6.16 -5.90 0.33
CA LEU A 82 6.39 -7.03 -0.55
C LEU A 82 6.04 -6.59 -1.96
N LEU A 83 7.05 -6.55 -2.83
CA LEU A 83 6.86 -6.33 -4.25
C LEU A 83 7.03 -7.67 -4.97
N ARG A 84 6.04 -8.04 -5.77
CA ARG A 84 6.08 -9.22 -6.63
C ARG A 84 5.95 -8.78 -8.07
N LEU A 85 6.76 -9.39 -8.94
CA LEU A 85 6.77 -9.15 -10.37
C LEU A 85 6.32 -10.43 -11.08
N GLU A 86 5.30 -10.32 -11.92
CA GLU A 86 4.89 -11.36 -12.87
C GLU A 86 5.67 -11.22 -14.18
N ASP A 87 5.80 -12.32 -14.93
CA ASP A 87 6.52 -12.42 -16.20
C ASP A 87 6.00 -11.45 -17.28
N ASP A 88 4.71 -11.13 -17.24
CA ASP A 88 4.05 -10.18 -18.13
C ASP A 88 4.32 -8.69 -17.78
N GLY A 89 5.11 -8.43 -16.73
CA GLY A 89 5.46 -7.10 -16.24
C GLY A 89 4.47 -6.53 -15.24
N THR A 90 3.49 -7.31 -14.79
CA THR A 90 2.57 -6.89 -13.72
C THR A 90 3.29 -6.88 -12.38
N LEU A 91 3.22 -5.75 -11.70
CA LEU A 91 3.71 -5.58 -10.35
C LEU A 91 2.54 -5.67 -9.36
N LEU A 92 2.79 -6.36 -8.25
CA LEU A 92 1.93 -6.38 -7.08
C LEU A 92 2.73 -5.88 -5.88
N TYR A 93 2.35 -4.71 -5.39
CA TYR A 93 2.90 -4.11 -4.19
C TYR A 93 1.92 -4.31 -3.04
N THR A 94 2.39 -4.90 -1.96
CA THR A 94 1.61 -5.09 -0.73
C THR A 94 2.35 -4.47 0.44
N MET A 95 1.62 -3.72 1.24
CA MET A 95 2.14 -3.06 2.44
C MET A 95 1.14 -3.23 3.57
N ARG A 96 1.64 -3.59 4.76
CA ARG A 96 0.84 -3.59 6.00
C ARG A 96 0.96 -2.22 6.64
N ASN A 97 -0.16 -1.51 6.76
CA ASN A 97 -0.22 -0.19 7.40
C ASN A 97 -1.18 -0.22 8.59
N CYS A 98 -0.74 0.35 9.71
CA CYS A 98 -1.64 0.86 10.73
C CYS A 98 -1.88 2.34 10.40
N VAL A 99 -3.11 2.72 10.10
CA VAL A 99 -3.50 4.08 9.72
C VAL A 99 -4.37 4.67 10.82
N LYS A 100 -3.98 5.85 11.33
CA LYS A 100 -4.84 6.68 12.19
C LYS A 100 -5.47 7.79 11.35
N GLN A 101 -6.79 7.94 11.45
CA GLN A 101 -7.58 8.73 10.52
C GLN A 101 -8.64 9.55 11.27
N MET A 102 -8.84 10.81 10.89
CA MET A 102 -9.93 11.65 11.43
C MET A 102 -11.30 11.15 10.95
N MET A 103 -12.26 11.16 11.86
CA MET A 103 -13.67 10.93 11.59
C MET A 103 -14.30 12.25 11.10
N PHE A 104 -14.96 12.22 9.94
CA PHE A 104 -15.83 13.34 9.56
C PHE A 104 -17.11 13.23 10.38
N ALA A 105 -17.43 14.25 11.16
CA ALA A 105 -18.76 14.40 11.71
C ALA A 105 -19.71 14.65 10.52
N PHE A 106 -20.56 13.66 10.20
CA PHE A 106 -21.76 13.93 9.42
C PHE A 106 -22.69 14.74 10.32
N GLY A 107 -22.66 16.06 10.17
CA GLY A 107 -23.71 16.92 10.70
C GLY A 107 -25.01 16.63 9.96
N THR A 108 -26.04 16.29 10.73
CA THR A 108 -27.45 16.19 10.31
C THR A 108 -27.95 17.47 9.65
#